data_AF-A0A9E6UMY1-F1
#
_entry.id   AF-A0A9E6UMY1-F1
#
_cell.length_a   1.000
_cell.length_b   1.000
_cell.length_c   1.000
_cell.angle_alpha   90.00
_cell.angle_beta   90.00
_cell.angle_gamma   90.00
#
_symmetry.space_group_name_H-M   'P 1'
#
loop_
_entity.id
_entity.type
_entity.pdbx_description
1 polymer ?
#
loop_
_entity_poly.entity_id
_entity_poly.type
_entity_poly.pdbx_seq_one_letter_code
_entity_poly.pdbx_strand_id
1 'polypeptide(L)'
;METAHKRRRPSLDTIARRLEAAFRADRTVTLKPETALVVAAAVRAFATQPTRDDIVKLVCDRKEPCESFCYPCVSLANRISMLFGGEQR
;
A
#
# COMPACT_ATOMS: atom_id res chain seq x y z
N MET A 1 -33.57 -27.58 -9.94
CA MET A 1 -32.88 -27.38 -8.65
C MET A 1 -31.52 -26.78 -8.94
N GLU A 2 -31.13 -25.78 -8.14
CA GLU A 2 -29.84 -25.10 -8.01
C GLU A 2 -29.23 -24.35 -9.21
N THR A 3 -29.52 -23.05 -9.28
CA THR A 3 -28.69 -22.06 -9.97
C THR A 3 -27.54 -21.65 -9.05
N ALA A 4 -26.35 -22.24 -9.27
CA ALA A 4 -25.11 -21.84 -8.61
C ALA A 4 -24.75 -20.38 -8.99
N HIS A 5 -25.19 -19.41 -8.20
CA HIS A 5 -24.74 -18.04 -8.28
C HIS A 5 -23.22 -18.00 -8.01
N LYS A 6 -22.42 -17.95 -9.07
CA LYS A 6 -20.97 -17.73 -9.02
C LYS A 6 -20.74 -16.35 -8.37
N ARG A 7 -20.61 -16.31 -7.03
CA ARG A 7 -20.48 -15.07 -6.26
C ARG A 7 -19.23 -14.35 -6.74
N ARG A 8 -19.41 -13.28 -7.51
CA ARG A 8 -18.32 -12.40 -7.96
C ARG A 8 -17.64 -11.85 -6.71
N ARG A 9 -16.35 -12.13 -6.52
CA ARG A 9 -15.59 -11.53 -5.42
C ARG A 9 -15.57 -10.01 -5.62
N PRO A 10 -15.85 -9.21 -4.58
CA PRO A 10 -15.77 -7.75 -4.68
C PRO A 10 -14.34 -7.34 -5.02
N SER A 11 -14.18 -6.23 -5.77
CA SER A 11 -12.87 -5.65 -6.04
C SER A 11 -12.24 -5.09 -4.76
N LEU A 12 -10.91 -4.89 -4.78
CA LEU A 12 -10.19 -4.25 -3.67
C LEU A 12 -10.76 -2.88 -3.33
N ASP A 13 -11.04 -2.06 -4.35
CA ASP A 13 -11.67 -0.74 -4.18
C ASP A 13 -13.04 -0.84 -3.49
N THR A 14 -13.87 -1.81 -3.86
CA THR A 14 -15.17 -2.02 -3.20
C THR A 14 -15.01 -2.42 -1.73
N ILE A 15 -14.02 -3.26 -1.42
CA ILE A 15 -13.72 -3.65 -0.04
C ILE A 15 -13.25 -2.41 0.75
N ALA A 16 -12.33 -1.63 0.19
CA ALA A 16 -11.80 -0.42 0.80
C ALA A 16 -12.90 0.60 1.14
N ARG A 17 -13.76 0.95 0.17
CA ARG A 17 -14.89 1.88 0.41
C ARG A 17 -15.83 1.41 1.51
N ARG A 18 -16.06 0.10 1.62
CA ARG A 18 -16.91 -0.47 2.68
C ARG A 18 -16.26 -0.36 4.05
N LEU A 19 -14.95 -0.61 4.13
CA LEU A 19 -14.18 -0.45 5.36
C LEU A 19 -14.14 1.02 5.79
N GLU A 20 -13.89 1.94 4.86
CA GLU A 20 -13.92 3.39 5.11
C GLU A 20 -15.28 3.87 5.59
N ALA A 21 -16.36 3.44 4.94
CA ALA A 21 -17.72 3.81 5.35
C ALA A 21 -18.07 3.27 6.75
N ALA A 22 -17.56 2.10 7.13
CA ALA A 22 -17.74 1.57 8.47
C ALA A 22 -16.92 2.34 9.51
N PHE A 23 -15.66 2.66 9.21
CA PHE A 23 -14.80 3.48 10.05
C PHE A 23 -15.39 4.88 10.28
N ARG A 24 -15.86 5.55 9.22
CA ARG A 24 -16.52 6.87 9.33
C ARG A 24 -17.80 6.84 10.16
N ALA A 25 -18.43 5.67 10.27
CA ALA A 25 -19.62 5.46 11.09
C ALA A 25 -19.29 4.93 12.50
N ASP A 26 -18.00 4.86 12.87
CA ASP A 26 -17.50 4.28 14.12
C ASP A 26 -18.00 2.85 14.38
N ARG A 27 -18.01 2.03 13.33
CA ARG A 27 -18.47 0.63 13.39
C ARG A 27 -17.35 -0.35 13.13
N THR A 28 -17.38 -1.45 13.87
CA THR A 28 -16.56 -2.63 13.60
C THR A 28 -17.14 -3.45 12.44
N VAL A 29 -16.27 -4.07 11.65
CA VAL A 29 -16.64 -4.95 10.53
C VAL A 29 -16.05 -6.35 10.71
N THR A 30 -16.89 -7.36 10.52
CA THR A 30 -16.44 -8.76 10.45
C THR A 30 -16.24 -9.15 8.98
N LEU A 31 -15.01 -9.49 8.62
CA LEU A 31 -14.67 -9.93 7.27
C LEU A 31 -14.90 -11.43 7.10
N LYS A 32 -15.28 -11.84 5.89
CA LYS A 32 -15.24 -13.25 5.50
C LYS A 32 -13.79 -13.72 5.40
N PRO A 33 -13.48 -15.00 5.66
CA PRO A 33 -12.11 -15.52 5.60
C PRO A 33 -11.36 -15.16 4.31
N GLU A 34 -12.00 -15.25 3.15
CA GLU A 34 -11.36 -14.95 1.87
C GLU A 34 -11.05 -13.45 1.72
N THR A 35 -11.93 -12.57 2.22
CA THR A 35 -11.70 -11.13 2.23
C THR A 35 -10.63 -10.75 3.24
N ALA A 36 -10.62 -11.38 4.42
CA ALA A 36 -9.63 -11.15 5.46
C ALA A 36 -8.21 -11.50 4.96
N LEU A 37 -8.06 -12.60 4.22
CA LEU A 37 -6.77 -12.99 3.64
C LEU A 37 -6.25 -11.93 2.64
N VAL A 38 -7.13 -11.40 1.81
CA VAL A 38 -6.79 -10.34 0.84
C VAL A 38 -6.37 -9.06 1.56
N VAL A 39 -7.12 -8.65 2.61
CA VAL A 39 -6.76 -7.48 3.42
C VAL A 39 -5.43 -7.69 4.14
N ALA A 40 -5.18 -8.87 4.71
CA ALA A 40 -3.92 -9.19 5.36
C ALA A 40 -2.73 -9.11 4.40
N ALA A 41 -2.88 -9.60 3.16
CA ALA A 41 -1.84 -9.48 2.14
C ALA A 41 -1.57 -8.01 1.78
N ALA A 42 -2.62 -7.19 1.63
CA ALA A 42 -2.48 -5.75 1.36
C ALA A 42 -1.79 -5.01 2.51
N VAL A 43 -2.14 -5.30 3.76
CA VAL A 43 -1.50 -4.69 4.95
C VAL A 43 -0.03 -5.07 5.05
N ARG A 44 0.33 -6.33 4.77
CA ARG A 44 1.74 -6.75 4.72
C ARG A 44 2.51 -6.02 3.62
N ALA A 45 1.93 -5.94 2.42
CA ALA A 45 2.54 -5.23 1.30
C ALA A 45 2.77 -3.75 1.62
N PHE A 46 1.80 -3.10 2.28
CA PHE A 46 1.92 -1.73 2.77
C PHE A 46 3.05 -1.61 3.81
N ALA A 47 3.13 -2.53 4.77
CA ALA A 47 4.19 -2.54 5.78
C ALA A 47 5.60 -2.77 5.20
N THR A 48 5.71 -3.40 4.02
CA THR A 48 6.98 -3.63 3.31
C THR A 48 7.34 -2.51 2.33
N GLN A 49 6.54 -1.45 2.21
CA GLN A 49 6.88 -0.33 1.35
C GLN A 49 8.19 0.31 1.84
N PRO A 50 9.21 0.45 0.97
CA PRO A 50 10.49 1.02 1.37
C PRO A 50 10.29 2.49 1.73
N THR A 51 10.91 2.93 2.83
CA THR A 51 10.91 4.35 3.18
C THR A 51 11.70 5.13 2.13
N ARG A 52 11.54 6.46 2.11
CA ARG A 52 12.38 7.35 1.28
C ARG A 52 13.86 7.04 1.47
N ASP A 53 14.30 6.86 2.71
CA ASP A 53 15.71 6.66 3.04
C ASP A 53 16.21 5.27 2.59
N ASP A 54 15.35 4.25 2.61
CA ASP A 54 15.65 2.94 2.02
C ASP A 54 15.80 3.03 0.50
N ILE A 55 14.95 3.83 -0.16
CA ILE A 55 15.06 4.09 -1.60
C ILE A 55 16.35 4.87 -1.91
N VAL A 56 16.72 5.85 -1.08
CA VAL A 56 17.98 6.59 -1.27
C VAL A 56 19.18 5.63 -1.26
N LYS A 57 19.22 4.67 -0.32
CA LYS A 57 20.31 3.68 -0.25
C LYS A 57 20.39 2.78 -1.49
N LEU A 58 19.25 2.47 -2.11
CA LEU A 58 19.21 1.64 -3.32
C LEU A 58 19.62 2.40 -4.58
N VAL A 59 19.34 3.70 -4.64
CA VAL A 59 19.51 4.53 -5.84
C VAL A 59 20.83 5.30 -5.83
N CYS A 60 21.43 5.52 -4.66
CA CYS A 60 22.72 6.19 -4.53
C CYS A 60 23.86 5.26 -4.95
N ASP A 61 24.16 5.24 -6.25
CA ASP A 61 25.27 4.46 -6.84
C ASP A 61 26.57 5.29 -6.97
N ARG A 62 26.99 5.94 -5.87
CA ARG A 62 28.28 6.66 -5.84
C ARG A 62 29.36 5.77 -5.23
N LYS A 63 30.56 5.82 -5.80
CA LYS A 63 31.76 5.14 -5.27
C LYS A 63 32.17 5.64 -3.88
N GLU A 64 31.83 6.88 -3.55
CA GLU A 64 32.04 7.47 -2.23
C GLU A 64 30.67 7.69 -1.56
N PRO A 65 30.48 7.21 -0.31
CA PRO A 65 29.24 7.41 0.42
C PRO A 65 29.04 8.91 0.64
N CYS A 66 27.85 9.41 0.32
CA CYS A 66 27.51 10.78 0.65
C CYS A 66 27.42 10.88 2.19
N GLU A 67 28.21 11.74 2.83
CA GLU A 67 28.18 11.97 4.30
C GLU A 67 26.76 12.26 4.82
N SER A 68 25.92 12.83 3.96
CA SER A 68 24.48 12.99 4.11
C SER A 68 23.79 12.61 2.80
N PHE A 69 22.53 12.20 2.84
CA PHE A 69 21.79 11.83 1.63
C PHE A 69 21.86 12.95 0.57
N CYS A 70 22.46 12.65 -0.59
CA CYS A 70 22.73 13.66 -1.62
C CYS A 70 21.43 14.25 -2.18
N TYR A 71 21.38 15.57 -2.45
CA TYR A 71 20.18 16.22 -2.98
C TYR A 71 19.59 15.51 -4.23
N PRO A 72 20.39 15.06 -5.22
CA PRO A 72 19.89 14.25 -6.33
C PRO A 72 19.24 12.92 -5.90
N CYS A 73 19.87 12.22 -4.96
CA CYS A 73 19.45 10.92 -4.45
C CYS A 73 18.12 11.04 -3.70
N VAL A 74 18.01 12.03 -2.81
CA VAL A 74 16.80 12.36 -2.07
C VAL A 74 15.67 12.78 -3.00
N SER A 75 15.98 13.61 -4.00
CA SER A 75 14.99 14.08 -4.98
C SER A 75 14.40 12.92 -5.79
N LEU A 76 15.25 11.97 -6.22
CA LEU A 76 14.81 10.78 -6.93
C LEU A 76 14.03 9.82 -6.01
N ALA A 77 14.50 9.61 -4.79
CA ALA A 77 13.80 8.80 -3.79
C ALA A 77 12.42 9.37 -3.43
N ASN A 78 12.28 10.70 -3.33
CA ASN A 78 10.99 11.36 -3.15
C ASN A 78 10.03 11.06 -4.31
N ARG A 79 10.51 11.15 -5.56
CA ARG A 79 9.69 10.83 -6.74
C ARG A 79 9.24 9.36 -6.75
N ILE A 80 10.13 8.44 -6.41
CA ILE A 80 9.82 7.00 -6.32
C ILE A 80 8.84 6.74 -5.17
N SER A 81 9.05 7.35 -4.01
CA SER A 81 8.14 7.25 -2.86
C SER A 81 6.74 7.78 -3.19
N MET A 82 6.63 8.84 -3.99
CA MET A 82 5.33 9.35 -4.47
C MET A 82 4.61 8.35 -5.39
N LEU A 83 5.35 7.58 -6.20
CA LEU A 83 4.77 6.52 -7.04
C LEU A 83 4.23 5.34 -6.21
N PHE A 84 4.90 5.00 -5.11
CA PHE A 84 4.40 3.99 -4.16
C PHE A 84 3.25 4.49 -3.29
N GLY A 85 3.25 5.78 -2.98
CA GLY A 85 2.30 6.42 -2.07
C GLY A 85 1.03 6.98 -2.72
N GLY A 86 0.92 6.97 -4.06
CA GLY A 86 -0.29 7.34 -4.82
C GLY A 86 -1.16 8.42 -4.17
N GLU A 87 -0.78 9.69 -4.35
CA GLU A 87 -1.62 10.86 -4.06
C GLU A 87 -2.03 11.03 -2.58
N GLN A 88 -1.11 11.50 -1.73
CA GLN A 88 -1.49 12.21 -0.51
C GLN A 88 -1.45 13.73 -0.76
N ARG A 89 -2.54 14.24 -1.31
CA ARG A 89 -2.95 15.65 -1.26
C ARG A 89 -4.38 15.72 -0.76
#